data_AF-A0A920LKU8-F1
#
_entry.id   AF-A0A920LKU8-F1
#
_cell.length_a   1.000
_cell.length_b   1.000
_cell.length_c   1.000
_cell.angle_alpha   90.00
_cell.angle_beta   90.00
_cell.angle_gamma   90.00
#
_symmetry.space_group_name_H-M   'P 1'
#
loop_
_entity.id
_entity.type
_entity.pdbx_description
1 polymer ?
#
loop_
_entity_poly.entity_id
_entity_poly.type
_entity_poly.pdbx_seq_one_letter_code
_entity_poly.pdbx_strand_id
1 'polypeptide(L)'
;MKIKQAFFIIICLFYNNETSPISLINLKSNYTISPSNKINILQDSLKAKLDIIQNGIDENEKLLANQEFISILRRTLELKISFDFTFDSLNTISILKSPDNYFKIYNWFIENDDNTYRFYAMIQFKNTKKDLIFLNDNSDDILNVEQAELSSDSWYGCLYYNIIKNKEKKSYTIIGWDGNNEFSTKK
;
A
#
# COMPACT_ATOMS: atom_id res chain seq x y z
N MET A 1 -25.78 -8.92 -20.03
CA MET A 1 -24.45 -9.05 -19.41
C MET A 1 -24.48 -8.31 -18.06
N LYS A 2 -24.67 -9.03 -16.95
CA LYS A 2 -24.85 -8.42 -15.61
C LYS A 2 -23.47 -8.22 -15.00
N ILE A 3 -22.98 -6.99 -14.99
CA ILE A 3 -21.82 -6.59 -14.20
C ILE A 3 -22.30 -6.55 -12.74
N LYS A 4 -21.93 -7.55 -11.93
CA LYS A 4 -22.17 -7.54 -10.49
C LYS A 4 -20.88 -7.10 -9.80
N GLN A 5 -20.98 -5.95 -9.15
CA GLN A 5 -19.90 -5.25 -8.46
C GLN A 5 -19.59 -5.98 -7.14
N ALA A 6 -18.32 -6.30 -6.89
CA ALA A 6 -17.86 -6.71 -5.57
C ALA A 6 -17.71 -5.45 -4.68
N PHE A 7 -18.38 -5.47 -3.53
CA PHE A 7 -18.30 -4.45 -2.50
C PHE A 7 -17.17 -4.81 -1.54
N PHE A 8 -16.17 -3.94 -1.39
CA PHE A 8 -15.25 -3.98 -0.25
C PHE A 8 -15.60 -2.83 0.69
N ILE A 9 -16.18 -3.17 1.84
CA ILE A 9 -16.55 -2.23 2.89
C ILE A 9 -15.36 -2.13 3.85
N ILE A 10 -14.56 -1.06 3.74
CA ILE A 10 -13.62 -0.67 4.79
C ILE A 10 -14.40 0.22 5.78
N ILE A 11 -14.82 -0.37 6.91
CA ILE A 11 -15.32 0.36 8.08
C ILE A 11 -14.13 0.63 9.01
N CYS A 12 -13.84 1.91 9.27
CA CYS A 12 -13.02 2.32 10.42
C CYS A 12 -13.79 3.38 11.23
N LEU A 13 -14.14 3.04 12.47
CA LEU A 13 -14.78 3.92 13.45
C LEU A 13 -13.72 4.74 14.22
N PHE A 14 -14.10 5.98 14.58
CA PHE A 14 -13.28 7.04 15.20
C PHE A 14 -12.78 6.75 16.62
N TYR A 15 -11.69 7.39 17.04
CA TYR A 15 -11.61 8.07 18.36
C TYR A 15 -10.52 9.15 18.40
N ASN A 16 -10.90 10.36 18.82
CA ASN A 16 -10.00 11.49 19.10
C ASN A 16 -9.39 11.35 20.49
N ASN A 17 -8.16 11.86 20.68
CA ASN A 17 -7.79 12.61 21.89
C ASN A 17 -6.55 13.49 21.63
N GLU A 18 -6.68 14.75 22.02
CA GLU A 18 -5.64 15.78 22.13
C GLU A 18 -4.60 15.35 23.19
N THR A 19 -3.31 15.63 23.03
CA THR A 19 -2.65 16.76 23.69
C THR A 19 -1.40 17.30 22.94
N SER A 20 -1.01 18.50 23.38
CA SER A 20 -0.12 19.56 22.87
C SER A 20 1.38 19.24 22.68
N PRO A 21 2.17 20.09 21.97
CA PRO A 21 3.55 19.80 21.58
C PRO A 21 4.58 20.29 22.61
N ILE A 22 5.64 19.51 22.82
CA ILE A 22 6.88 19.99 23.44
C ILE A 22 7.90 20.26 22.33
N SER A 23 8.33 21.52 22.23
CA SER A 23 9.45 21.98 21.42
C SER A 23 10.77 21.66 22.10
N LEU A 24 11.73 21.03 21.40
CA LEU A 24 13.14 21.12 21.76
C LEU A 24 13.99 21.32 20.49
N ILE A 25 14.61 22.48 20.41
CA ILE A 25 15.67 22.84 19.47
C ILE A 25 16.97 22.21 19.99
N ASN A 26 17.72 21.51 19.13
CA ASN A 26 19.15 21.31 19.33
C ASN A 26 19.87 21.30 17.98
N LEU A 27 20.70 22.33 17.79
CA LEU A 27 21.55 22.59 16.64
C LEU A 27 22.81 21.71 16.68
N LYS A 28 22.97 20.80 15.72
CA LYS A 28 24.29 20.33 15.25
C LYS A 28 24.23 20.11 13.72
N SER A 29 25.09 20.87 13.02
CA SER A 29 25.30 20.96 11.55
C SER A 29 24.06 21.18 10.69
N ASN A 30 23.79 22.44 10.32
CA ASN A 30 22.67 22.84 9.46
C ASN A 30 22.96 22.54 7.97
N TYR A 31 22.91 21.28 7.59
CA TYR A 31 22.29 20.93 6.32
C TYR A 31 20.96 20.30 6.68
N THR A 32 19.97 21.14 7.04
CA THR A 32 18.60 20.65 7.23
C THR A 32 18.16 20.18 5.85
N ILE A 33 18.31 18.88 5.60
CA ILE A 33 17.79 18.25 4.39
C ILE A 33 16.32 18.63 4.35
N SER A 34 15.96 19.49 3.38
CA SER A 34 14.58 19.92 3.19
C SER A 34 13.70 18.68 3.18
N PRO A 35 12.49 18.71 3.76
CA PRO A 35 11.59 17.56 3.71
C PRO A 35 11.47 16.95 2.31
N SER A 36 11.45 17.81 1.27
CA SER A 36 11.50 17.41 -0.15
C SER A 36 12.75 16.61 -0.54
N ASN A 37 13.94 17.06 -0.16
CA ASN A 37 15.19 16.32 -0.40
C ASN A 37 15.20 14.98 0.36
N LYS A 38 14.62 14.94 1.57
CA LYS A 38 14.55 13.71 2.37
C LYS A 38 13.66 12.66 1.72
N ILE A 39 12.50 13.05 1.19
CA ILE A 39 11.60 12.11 0.52
C ILE A 39 12.17 11.63 -0.82
N ASN A 40 12.94 12.45 -1.53
CA ASN A 40 13.65 12.03 -2.74
C ASN A 40 14.70 10.94 -2.45
N ILE A 41 15.52 11.12 -1.42
CA ILE A 41 16.51 10.10 -1.01
C ILE A 41 15.82 8.78 -0.63
N LEU A 42 14.68 8.86 0.05
CA LEU A 42 13.88 7.69 0.39
C LEU A 42 13.27 7.04 -0.85
N GLN A 43 12.78 7.82 -1.81
CA GLN A 43 12.29 7.33 -3.10
C GLN A 43 13.41 6.58 -3.86
N ASP A 44 14.64 7.10 -3.89
CA ASP A 44 15.77 6.40 -4.54
C ASP A 44 16.06 5.06 -3.85
N SER A 45 15.99 5.03 -2.52
CA SER A 45 16.18 3.81 -1.73
C SER A 45 15.05 2.80 -1.98
N LEU A 46 13.81 3.26 -2.08
CA LEU A 46 12.65 2.43 -2.42
C LEU A 46 12.80 1.83 -3.82
N LYS A 47 13.18 2.64 -4.80
CA LYS A 47 13.41 2.19 -6.17
C LYS A 47 14.46 1.09 -6.23
N ALA A 48 15.61 1.29 -5.57
CA ALA A 48 16.67 0.28 -5.53
C ALA A 48 16.18 -1.06 -4.95
N LYS A 49 15.29 -1.05 -3.95
CA LYS A 49 14.71 -2.29 -3.41
C LYS A 49 13.67 -2.90 -4.34
N LEU A 50 12.86 -2.09 -5.02
CA LEU A 50 11.94 -2.58 -6.05
C LEU A 50 12.67 -3.24 -7.22
N ASP A 51 13.80 -2.70 -7.65
CA ASP A 51 14.60 -3.29 -8.72
C ASP A 51 15.08 -4.70 -8.34
N ILE A 52 15.44 -4.92 -7.07
CA ILE A 52 15.81 -6.24 -6.54
C ILE A 52 14.59 -7.16 -6.42
N ILE A 53 13.45 -6.65 -5.95
CA ILE A 53 12.20 -7.44 -5.85
C ILE A 53 11.78 -7.99 -7.23
N GLN A 54 11.96 -7.19 -8.28
CA GLN A 54 11.56 -7.56 -9.64
C GLN A 54 12.59 -8.43 -10.36
N ASN A 55 13.89 -8.21 -10.13
CA ASN A 55 14.96 -8.84 -10.92
C ASN A 55 15.89 -9.75 -10.11
N GLY A 56 15.63 -9.96 -8.82
CA GLY A 56 16.42 -10.82 -7.94
C GLY A 56 16.48 -12.26 -8.45
N ILE A 57 17.60 -12.93 -8.19
CA ILE A 57 17.91 -14.24 -8.77
C ILE A 57 17.12 -15.35 -8.08
N ASP A 58 16.96 -15.26 -6.76
CA ASP A 58 16.25 -16.23 -5.95
C ASP A 58 15.16 -15.57 -5.07
N GLU A 59 14.17 -16.37 -4.66
CA GLU A 59 13.07 -15.90 -3.82
C GLU A 59 13.55 -15.29 -2.49
N ASN A 60 14.62 -15.81 -1.88
CA ASN A 60 15.10 -15.29 -0.59
C ASN A 60 15.64 -13.86 -0.74
N GLU A 61 16.38 -13.57 -1.80
CA GLU A 61 16.86 -12.22 -2.12
C GLU A 61 15.68 -11.25 -2.29
N LYS A 62 14.65 -11.65 -3.05
CA LYS A 62 13.43 -10.86 -3.25
C LYS A 62 12.70 -10.59 -1.93
N LEU A 63 12.56 -11.60 -1.07
CA LEU A 63 11.90 -11.49 0.24
C LEU A 63 12.67 -10.57 1.20
N LEU A 64 13.99 -10.68 1.26
CA LEU A 64 14.83 -9.79 2.07
C LEU A 64 14.72 -8.34 1.58
N ALA A 65 14.79 -8.12 0.26
CA ALA A 65 14.61 -6.81 -0.34
C ALA A 65 13.20 -6.24 -0.04
N ASN A 66 12.16 -7.08 -0.04
CA ASN A 66 10.81 -6.69 0.32
C ASN A 66 10.67 -6.27 1.79
N GLN A 67 11.31 -6.98 2.73
CA GLN A 67 11.32 -6.59 4.14
C GLN A 67 11.94 -5.19 4.33
N GLU A 68 13.05 -4.94 3.64
CA GLU A 68 13.69 -3.62 3.64
C GLU A 68 12.81 -2.55 2.96
N PHE A 69 12.21 -2.87 1.82
CA PHE A 69 11.27 -2.01 1.11
C PHE A 69 10.10 -1.57 2.01
N ILE A 70 9.44 -2.51 2.69
CA ILE A 70 8.34 -2.24 3.63
C ILE A 70 8.79 -1.29 4.74
N SER A 71 9.99 -1.52 5.30
CA SER A 71 10.55 -0.69 6.37
C SER A 71 10.82 0.75 5.90
N ILE A 72 11.44 0.91 4.72
CA ILE A 72 11.71 2.23 4.12
C ILE A 72 10.39 2.92 3.76
N LEU A 73 9.44 2.18 3.18
CA LEU A 73 8.15 2.72 2.76
C LEU A 73 7.39 3.25 3.97
N ARG A 74 7.29 2.46 5.06
CA ARG A 74 6.70 2.90 6.32
C ARG A 74 7.25 4.24 6.81
N ARG A 75 8.59 4.34 6.89
CA ARG A 75 9.27 5.58 7.32
C ARG A 75 9.04 6.75 6.37
N THR A 76 8.89 6.48 5.07
CA THR A 76 8.58 7.48 4.05
C THR A 76 7.17 8.02 4.22
N LEU A 77 6.20 7.14 4.46
CA LEU A 77 4.79 7.48 4.59
C LEU A 77 4.43 8.16 5.92
N GLU A 78 5.31 8.07 6.92
CA GLU A 78 5.24 8.87 8.16
C GLU A 78 5.54 10.36 7.92
N LEU A 79 6.21 10.72 6.82
CA LEU A 79 6.46 12.12 6.49
C LEU A 79 5.16 12.78 6.02
N LYS A 80 4.75 13.89 6.64
CA LYS A 80 3.50 14.61 6.26
C LYS A 80 3.40 14.94 4.76
N ILE A 81 4.52 15.24 4.13
CA ILE A 81 4.57 15.59 2.70
C ILE A 81 4.32 14.40 1.77
N SER A 82 4.47 13.16 2.25
CA SER A 82 4.42 11.96 1.41
C SER A 82 3.05 11.70 0.80
N PHE A 83 1.98 12.14 1.45
CA PHE A 83 0.62 11.99 0.93
C PHE A 83 0.42 12.76 -0.39
N ASP A 84 0.96 13.98 -0.47
CA ASP A 84 0.85 14.82 -1.67
C ASP A 84 2.06 14.68 -2.61
N PHE A 85 3.13 14.02 -2.17
CA PHE A 85 4.27 13.67 -3.01
C PHE A 85 3.86 12.67 -4.11
N THR A 86 4.40 12.89 -5.31
CA THR A 86 4.25 12.00 -6.46
C THR A 86 5.50 11.16 -6.59
N PHE A 87 5.37 9.85 -6.42
CA PHE A 87 6.48 8.90 -6.52
C PHE A 87 6.67 8.44 -7.96
N ASP A 88 7.21 9.33 -8.79
CA ASP A 88 7.38 9.17 -10.23
C ASP A 88 8.44 8.12 -10.62
N SER A 89 9.35 7.76 -9.72
CA SER A 89 10.40 6.78 -10.01
C SER A 89 10.00 5.33 -9.68
N LEU A 90 8.92 5.13 -8.93
CA LEU A 90 8.45 3.83 -8.47
C LEU A 90 7.47 3.18 -9.48
N ASN A 91 7.97 2.88 -10.68
CA ASN A 91 7.14 2.44 -11.81
C ASN A 91 6.64 0.98 -11.73
N THR A 92 7.20 0.18 -10.83
CA THR A 92 6.91 -1.25 -10.69
C THR A 92 5.87 -1.54 -9.60
N ILE A 93 5.30 -0.50 -8.99
CA ILE A 93 4.24 -0.61 -7.99
C ILE A 93 3.03 0.21 -8.41
N SER A 94 1.86 -0.22 -7.95
CA SER A 94 0.63 0.55 -8.09
C SER A 94 0.50 1.55 -6.96
N ILE A 95 0.34 2.84 -7.29
CA ILE A 95 0.09 3.91 -6.34
C ILE A 95 -1.19 4.63 -6.74
N LEU A 96 -2.27 4.41 -5.99
CA LEU A 96 -3.60 4.93 -6.31
C LEU A 96 -4.09 5.87 -5.24
N LYS A 97 -4.45 7.10 -5.62
CA LYS A 97 -5.08 8.07 -4.71
C LYS A 97 -6.60 7.97 -4.83
N SER A 98 -7.32 8.00 -3.71
CA SER A 98 -8.78 8.02 -3.74
C SER A 98 -9.29 9.29 -4.46
N PRO A 99 -10.44 9.24 -5.17
CA PRO A 99 -10.94 10.38 -5.95
C PRO A 99 -11.16 11.68 -5.15
N ASP A 100 -11.31 11.58 -3.83
CA ASP A 100 -11.51 12.69 -2.91
C ASP A 100 -10.28 13.02 -2.06
N ASN A 101 -9.12 12.43 -2.37
CA ASN A 101 -7.86 12.60 -1.63
C ASN A 101 -7.96 12.20 -0.14
N TYR A 102 -8.83 11.25 0.20
CA TYR A 102 -8.97 10.74 1.57
C TYR A 102 -7.85 9.76 1.93
N PHE A 103 -7.46 8.88 1.00
CA PHE A 103 -6.36 7.93 1.19
C PHE A 103 -5.57 7.69 -0.09
N LYS A 104 -4.43 7.02 0.05
CA LYS A 104 -3.60 6.53 -1.05
C LYS A 104 -3.22 5.07 -0.76
N ILE A 105 -3.34 4.19 -1.75
CA ILE A 105 -2.95 2.78 -1.68
C ILE A 105 -1.64 2.61 -2.44
N TYR A 106 -0.69 1.92 -1.80
CA TYR A 106 0.55 1.44 -2.39
C TYR A 106 0.44 -0.07 -2.46
N ASN A 107 0.56 -0.66 -3.64
CA ASN A 107 0.31 -2.08 -3.85
C ASN A 107 1.32 -2.67 -4.85
N TRP A 108 1.89 -3.81 -4.49
CA TRP A 108 2.94 -4.48 -5.24
C TRP A 108 2.86 -5.98 -5.02
N PHE A 109 3.68 -6.73 -5.74
CA PHE A 109 3.74 -8.18 -5.62
C PHE A 109 5.18 -8.68 -5.71
N ILE A 110 5.38 -9.91 -5.26
CA ILE A 110 6.58 -10.71 -5.48
C ILE A 110 6.16 -11.94 -6.29
N GLU A 111 6.94 -12.26 -7.32
CA GLU A 111 6.85 -13.54 -8.03
C GLU A 111 7.76 -14.55 -7.35
N ASN A 112 7.14 -15.63 -6.85
CA ASN A 112 7.82 -16.76 -6.22
C ASN A 112 8.45 -17.67 -7.29
N ASP A 113 9.33 -18.58 -6.87
CA ASP A 113 10.06 -19.46 -7.82
C ASP A 113 9.12 -20.46 -8.54
N ASP A 114 7.93 -20.69 -8.02
CA ASP A 114 6.89 -21.55 -8.61
C ASP A 114 5.92 -20.79 -9.55
N ASN A 115 6.26 -19.55 -9.93
CA ASN A 115 5.45 -18.62 -10.72
C ASN A 115 4.13 -18.20 -10.05
N THR A 116 3.96 -18.43 -8.74
CA THR A 116 2.86 -17.83 -7.98
C THR A 116 3.21 -16.41 -7.57
N TYR A 117 2.19 -15.62 -7.24
CA TYR A 117 2.35 -14.23 -6.82
C TYR A 117 1.95 -14.07 -5.37
N ARG A 118 2.77 -13.35 -4.61
CA ARG A 118 2.41 -12.88 -3.27
C ARG A 118 2.17 -11.39 -3.32
N PHE A 119 0.98 -10.95 -2.94
CA PHE A 119 0.61 -9.54 -3.01
C PHE A 119 0.86 -8.84 -1.69
N TYR A 120 1.11 -7.54 -1.78
CA TYR A 120 1.34 -6.67 -0.64
C TYR A 120 0.66 -5.33 -0.88
N ALA A 121 0.13 -4.73 0.18
CA ALA A 121 -0.41 -3.39 0.09
C ALA A 121 -0.32 -2.60 1.40
N MET A 122 -0.24 -1.29 1.27
CA MET A 122 -0.27 -0.33 2.37
C MET A 122 -1.22 0.81 2.03
N ILE A 123 -2.07 1.19 2.98
CA ILE A 123 -2.99 2.31 2.85
C ILE A 123 -2.50 3.45 3.72
N GLN A 124 -2.28 4.62 3.12
CA GLN A 124 -1.97 5.87 3.80
C GLN A 124 -3.20 6.80 3.81
N PHE A 125 -3.68 7.18 4.99
CA PHE A 125 -4.75 8.16 5.15
C PHE A 125 -4.21 9.60 5.25
N LYS A 126 -5.01 10.56 4.80
CA LYS A 126 -4.68 11.98 4.90
C LYS A 126 -4.93 12.49 6.34
N ASN A 127 -3.89 12.98 7.02
CA ASN A 127 -3.95 13.80 8.25
C ASN A 127 -4.58 13.14 9.50
N THR A 128 -4.31 11.87 9.83
CA THR A 128 -4.99 11.18 10.96
C THR A 128 -4.11 10.58 12.09
N LYS A 129 -2.82 10.90 12.33
CA LYS A 129 -1.98 10.35 13.46
C LYS A 129 -1.79 8.80 13.54
N LYS A 130 -2.64 7.96 12.94
CA LYS A 130 -2.57 6.48 12.88
C LYS A 130 -2.87 6.04 11.44
N ASP A 131 -2.02 6.47 10.53
CA ASP A 131 -2.45 6.69 9.14
C ASP A 131 -2.03 5.60 8.18
N LEU A 132 -1.43 4.54 8.69
CA LEU A 132 -0.81 3.54 7.85
C LEU A 132 -1.29 2.15 8.23
N ILE A 133 -2.07 1.56 7.34
CA ILE A 133 -2.54 0.19 7.45
C ILE A 133 -1.71 -0.65 6.51
N PHE A 134 -1.07 -1.70 7.03
CA PHE A 134 -0.50 -2.76 6.20
C PHE A 134 -1.57 -3.81 5.96
N LEU A 135 -1.75 -4.23 4.71
CA LEU A 135 -2.70 -5.26 4.34
C LEU A 135 -1.96 -6.60 4.27
N ASN A 136 -2.34 -7.54 5.12
CA ASN A 136 -1.79 -8.88 5.12
C ASN A 136 -2.61 -9.73 4.14
N ASP A 137 -1.93 -10.25 3.11
CA ASP A 137 -2.55 -11.16 2.16
C ASP A 137 -2.95 -12.46 2.87
N ASN A 138 -4.24 -12.76 2.85
CA ASN A 138 -4.80 -14.00 3.39
C ASN A 138 -5.67 -14.71 2.34
N SER A 139 -5.35 -14.52 1.05
CA SER A 139 -6.11 -15.02 -0.10
C SER A 139 -6.35 -16.54 -0.10
N ASP A 140 -5.42 -17.33 0.44
CA ASP A 140 -5.52 -18.79 0.52
C ASP A 140 -6.65 -19.29 1.45
N ASP A 141 -6.95 -18.51 2.50
CA ASP A 141 -7.94 -18.88 3.52
C ASP A 141 -9.35 -18.31 3.25
N ILE A 142 -9.51 -17.48 2.20
CA ILE A 142 -10.77 -16.79 1.91
C ILE A 142 -11.65 -17.64 0.98
N LEU A 143 -12.69 -18.23 1.56
CA LEU A 143 -13.77 -18.90 0.82
C LEU A 143 -14.83 -17.88 0.37
N ASN A 144 -15.38 -18.06 -0.84
CA ASN A 144 -16.45 -17.23 -1.40
C ASN A 144 -16.13 -15.72 -1.42
N VAL A 145 -14.98 -15.36 -2.02
CA VAL A 145 -14.47 -13.98 -2.13
C VAL A 145 -15.53 -12.96 -2.59
N GLU A 146 -16.44 -13.36 -3.48
CA GLU A 146 -17.52 -12.48 -3.97
C GLU A 146 -18.50 -12.00 -2.89
N GLN A 147 -18.56 -12.69 -1.75
CA GLN A 147 -19.48 -12.42 -0.64
C GLN A 147 -18.75 -12.09 0.66
N ALA A 148 -17.41 -12.08 0.66
CA ALA A 148 -16.60 -11.93 1.85
C ALA A 148 -16.50 -10.47 2.30
N GLU A 149 -16.75 -10.21 3.59
CA GLU A 149 -16.37 -8.95 4.23
C GLU A 149 -14.96 -9.09 4.79
N LEU A 150 -14.01 -8.36 4.19
CA LEU A 150 -12.59 -8.49 4.51
C LEU A 150 -12.07 -7.28 5.28
N SER A 151 -11.23 -7.53 6.28
CA SER A 151 -10.52 -6.51 7.05
C SER A 151 -9.10 -6.32 6.53
N SER A 152 -8.31 -5.45 7.15
CA SER A 152 -6.88 -5.33 6.85
C SER A 152 -6.09 -6.62 7.07
N ASP A 153 -6.58 -7.48 7.96
CA ASP A 153 -5.93 -8.72 8.37
C ASP A 153 -6.41 -9.93 7.55
N SER A 154 -7.46 -9.76 6.75
CA SER A 154 -7.99 -10.78 5.84
C SER A 154 -8.08 -10.23 4.42
N TRP A 155 -7.08 -9.47 3.98
CA TRP A 155 -7.11 -8.82 2.69
C TRP A 155 -6.94 -9.83 1.54
N TYR A 156 -7.77 -9.70 0.50
CA TYR A 156 -7.63 -10.50 -0.72
C TYR A 156 -6.55 -9.88 -1.62
N GLY A 157 -5.39 -10.53 -1.69
CA GLY A 157 -4.26 -10.11 -2.52
C GLY A 157 -4.64 -9.99 -4.00
N CYS A 158 -4.44 -8.79 -4.56
CA CYS A 158 -4.50 -8.54 -6.00
C CYS A 158 -3.76 -7.25 -6.35
N LEU A 159 -3.52 -7.02 -7.64
CA LEU A 159 -2.91 -5.80 -8.17
C LEU A 159 -4.00 -4.76 -8.49
N TYR A 160 -4.14 -3.74 -7.66
CA TYR A 160 -5.13 -2.68 -7.82
C TYR A 160 -4.74 -1.69 -8.91
N TYR A 161 -5.72 -1.25 -9.71
CA TYR A 161 -5.50 -0.23 -10.75
C TYR A 161 -6.56 0.87 -10.79
N ASN A 162 -7.67 0.77 -10.05
CA ASN A 162 -8.68 1.83 -10.01
C ASN A 162 -9.42 1.91 -8.67
N ILE A 163 -9.84 3.13 -8.30
CA ILE A 163 -10.66 3.41 -7.12
C ILE A 163 -11.87 4.24 -7.54
N ILE A 164 -13.06 3.73 -7.24
CA ILE A 164 -14.33 4.41 -7.50
C ILE A 164 -14.96 4.76 -6.16
N LYS A 165 -15.15 6.05 -5.89
CA LYS A 165 -15.89 6.52 -4.72
C LYS A 165 -17.39 6.38 -4.96
N ASN A 166 -18.09 5.72 -4.04
CA ASN A 166 -19.55 5.74 -4.05
C ASN A 166 -20.03 7.15 -3.63
N LYS A 167 -20.93 7.75 -4.42
CA LYS A 167 -21.44 9.11 -4.16
C LYS A 167 -22.48 9.14 -3.03
N GLU A 168 -23.21 8.04 -2.84
CA GLU A 168 -24.35 7.94 -1.92
C GLU A 168 -23.96 7.30 -0.59
N LYS A 169 -22.99 6.37 -0.61
CA LYS A 169 -22.48 5.66 0.56
C LYS A 169 -21.06 6.11 0.88
N LYS A 170 -20.68 6.09 2.17
CA LYS A 170 -19.29 6.30 2.61
C LYS A 170 -18.43 5.05 2.34
N SER A 171 -18.37 4.62 1.08
CA SER A 171 -17.67 3.40 0.66
C SER A 171 -16.92 3.63 -0.66
N TYR A 172 -15.94 2.77 -0.91
CA TYR A 172 -15.14 2.76 -2.14
C TYR A 172 -15.20 1.38 -2.77
N THR A 173 -15.17 1.34 -4.10
CA THR A 173 -14.90 0.13 -4.87
C THR A 173 -13.49 0.23 -5.39
N ILE A 174 -12.63 -0.72 -5.03
CA ILE A 174 -11.26 -0.81 -5.52
C ILE A 174 -11.23 -1.98 -6.50
N ILE A 175 -10.72 -1.74 -7.71
CA ILE A 175 -10.68 -2.73 -8.77
C ILE A 175 -9.25 -3.23 -8.90
N GLY A 176 -9.10 -4.56 -8.85
CA GLY A 176 -7.80 -5.23 -8.96
C GLY A 176 -7.79 -6.35 -9.99
N TRP A 177 -6.58 -6.73 -10.37
CA TRP A 177 -6.25 -7.86 -11.23
C TRP A 177 -5.51 -8.90 -10.39
N ASP A 178 -6.02 -10.12 -10.39
CA ASP A 178 -5.47 -11.25 -9.63
C ASP A 178 -4.94 -12.26 -10.65
N GLY A 179 -3.70 -12.08 -11.10
CA GLY A 179 -3.09 -12.78 -12.24
C GLY A 179 -3.33 -14.29 -12.26
N ASN A 180 -4.43 -14.69 -12.91
CA ASN A 180 -4.98 -16.03 -12.81
C ASN A 180 -4.03 -17.02 -13.50
N ASN A 181 -3.29 -17.80 -12.72
CA ASN A 181 -2.47 -18.91 -13.24
C ASN A 181 -3.37 -20.08 -13.66
N GLU A 182 -2.90 -20.91 -14.60
CA GLU A 182 -3.62 -22.08 -15.16
C GLU A 182 -4.04 -23.15 -14.12
N PHE A 183 -3.62 -23.00 -12.86
CA PHE A 183 -3.98 -23.86 -11.72
C PHE A 183 -5.04 -23.27 -10.77
N SER A 184 -5.55 -22.08 -11.06
CA SER A 184 -6.66 -21.50 -10.31
C SER A 184 -7.96 -22.26 -10.59
N THR A 185 -8.26 -23.26 -9.76
CA THR A 185 -9.59 -23.90 -9.71
C THR A 185 -10.59 -22.99 -8.99
N LYS A 186 -10.68 -21.72 -9.37
CA LYS A 186 -11.75 -20.82 -8.93
C LYS A 186 -12.85 -20.86 -9.99
N LYS A 187 -13.80 -21.79 -9.81
CA LYS A 187 -15.06 -21.87 -10.53
C LYS A 187 -16.16 -21.11 -9.81
#